data_AF-A0A2P5FQN5-F1
#
_entry.id   AF-A0A2P5FQN5-F1
#
_cell.length_a   1.000
_cell.length_b   1.000
_cell.length_c   1.000
_cell.angle_alpha   90.00
_cell.angle_beta   90.00
_cell.angle_gamma   90.00
#
_symmetry.space_group_name_H-M   'P 1'
#
loop_
_entity.id
_entity.type
_entity.pdbx_description
1 polymer ?
#
loop_
_entity_poly.entity_id
_entity_poly.type
_entity_poly.pdbx_seq_one_letter_code
_entity_poly.pdbx_strand_id
1 'polypeptide(L)'
;MVQSDVRLLGMWASPFVLRVRIALNLKQVQYEFLEETVGVKSELLLKSNPVHKKVPVLLHGGKSISESLIIIQYIDNAWASSGPSILPADPYDRASHQFWAAYVDDKVPSPETLPRCTFWYFEMSF
;
A
#
# COMPACT_ATOMS: atom_id res chain seq x y z
N MET A 1 10.20 -2.15 -24.53
CA MET A 1 9.37 -1.53 -23.48
C MET A 1 10.00 -1.93 -22.15
N VAL A 2 10.61 -1.01 -21.41
CA VAL A 2 11.21 -1.34 -20.11
C VAL A 2 10.06 -1.58 -19.15
N GLN A 3 9.71 -2.83 -18.92
CA GLN A 3 8.76 -3.18 -17.89
C GLN A 3 9.42 -2.81 -16.56
N SER A 4 8.88 -1.79 -15.89
CA SER A 4 9.32 -1.44 -14.54
C SER A 4 9.19 -2.69 -13.68
N ASP A 5 10.29 -3.13 -13.07
CA ASP A 5 10.34 -4.35 -12.25
C ASP A 5 9.39 -4.26 -11.04
N VAL A 6 8.93 -3.04 -10.72
CA VAL A 6 8.00 -2.73 -9.64
C VAL A 6 6.63 -2.40 -10.22
N ARG A 7 5.60 -3.12 -9.76
CA ARG A 7 4.19 -2.86 -10.09
C ARG A 7 3.36 -2.83 -8.80
N LEU A 8 2.44 -1.89 -8.69
CA LEU A 8 1.57 -1.72 -7.53
C LEU A 8 0.12 -1.95 -7.93
N LEU A 9 -0.49 -3.02 -7.41
CA LEU A 9 -1.91 -3.27 -7.54
C LEU A 9 -2.64 -2.52 -6.44
N GLY A 10 -3.61 -1.68 -6.82
CA GLY A 10 -4.35 -0.89 -5.87
C GLY A 10 -5.53 -0.14 -6.45
N MET A 11 -6.25 0.53 -5.56
CA MET A 11 -7.30 1.48 -5.90
C MET A 11 -6.82 2.88 -5.51
N TRP A 12 -7.06 3.86 -6.38
CA TRP A 12 -6.57 5.23 -6.18
C TRP A 12 -7.09 5.88 -4.88
N ALA A 13 -8.32 5.55 -4.49
CA ALA A 13 -8.99 6.08 -3.30
C ALA A 13 -8.62 5.36 -1.99
N SER A 14 -7.90 4.24 -2.04
CA SER A 14 -7.59 3.47 -0.83
C SER A 14 -6.44 4.11 -0.05
N PRO A 15 -6.63 4.44 1.24
CA PRO A 15 -5.58 5.06 2.06
C PRO A 15 -4.35 4.13 2.22
N PHE A 16 -4.57 2.82 2.25
CA PHE A 16 -3.49 1.83 2.32
C PHE A 16 -2.61 1.84 1.07
N VAL A 17 -3.22 2.02 -0.11
CA VAL A 17 -2.52 2.14 -1.39
C VAL A 17 -1.79 3.47 -1.47
N LEU A 18 -2.43 4.57 -1.06
CA LEU A 18 -1.79 5.89 -1.02
C LEU A 18 -0.52 5.89 -0.16
N ARG A 19 -0.55 5.21 0.99
CA ARG A 19 0.62 5.05 1.86
C ARG A 19 1.81 4.44 1.11
N VAL A 20 1.57 3.39 0.31
CA VAL A 20 2.61 2.74 -0.52
C VAL A 20 3.09 3.64 -1.66
N ARG A 21 2.17 4.36 -2.32
CA ARG A 21 2.52 5.31 -3.39
C ARG A 21 3.43 6.42 -2.88
N ILE A 22 3.14 6.98 -1.70
CA ILE A 22 3.98 7.99 -1.06
C ILE A 22 5.37 7.42 -0.78
N ALA A 23 5.46 6.20 -0.23
CA ALA A 23 6.75 5.55 0.04
C ALA A 23 7.59 5.36 -1.23
N LEU A 24 6.98 4.89 -2.33
CA LEU A 24 7.66 4.72 -3.61
C LEU A 24 8.13 6.06 -4.20
N ASN A 25 7.29 7.11 -4.10
CA ASN A 25 7.63 8.44 -4.56
C ASN A 25 8.79 9.06 -3.75
N LEU A 26 8.80 8.88 -2.43
CA LEU A 26 9.90 9.34 -1.56
C LEU A 26 11.23 8.69 -1.95
N LYS A 27 11.21 7.39 -2.26
CA LYS A 27 12.38 6.64 -2.73
C LYS A 27 12.74 6.87 -4.20
N GLN A 28 11.95 7.69 -4.91
CA GLN A 28 12.09 7.95 -6.35
C GLN A 28 12.09 6.68 -7.22
N VAL A 29 11.31 5.68 -6.80
CA VAL A 29 11.20 4.41 -7.52
C VAL A 29 10.11 4.56 -8.58
N GLN A 30 10.46 4.27 -9.84
CA GLN A 30 9.47 4.19 -10.91
C GLN A 30 8.68 2.88 -10.79
N TYR A 31 7.35 2.99 -10.78
CA TYR A 31 6.45 1.84 -10.67
C TYR A 31 5.28 1.97 -11.65
N GLU A 32 4.76 0.82 -12.08
CA GLU A 32 3.49 0.76 -12.81
C GLU A 32 2.34 0.65 -11.81
N PHE A 33 1.36 1.55 -11.89
CA PHE A 33 0.14 1.46 -11.08
C PHE A 33 -0.93 0.68 -11.83
N LEU A 34 -1.33 -0.46 -11.28
CA LEU A 34 -2.38 -1.33 -11.82
C LEU A 34 -3.65 -1.10 -11.01
N GLU A 35 -4.60 -0.42 -11.61
CA GLU A 35 -5.87 -0.06 -10.96
C GLU A 35 -6.82 -1.27 -10.88
N GLU A 36 -7.26 -1.60 -9.66
CA GLU A 36 -8.24 -2.64 -9.42
C GLU A 36 -9.67 -2.07 -9.46
N THR A 37 -10.57 -2.75 -10.15
CA THR A 37 -11.98 -2.35 -10.27
C THR A 37 -12.78 -2.72 -9.03
N VAL A 38 -13.59 -1.78 -8.53
CA VAL A 38 -14.52 -2.01 -7.41
C VAL A 38 -15.53 -3.10 -7.80
N GLY A 39 -15.59 -4.20 -7.05
CA GLY A 39 -16.58 -5.27 -7.22
C GLY A 39 -16.15 -6.47 -8.06
N VAL A 40 -15.20 -6.32 -8.98
CA VAL A 40 -14.61 -7.43 -9.75
C VAL A 40 -13.13 -7.54 -9.43
N LYS A 41 -12.76 -8.58 -8.68
CA LYS A 41 -11.35 -8.83 -8.31
C LYS A 41 -10.61 -9.40 -9.52
N SER A 42 -9.49 -8.78 -9.90
CA SER A 42 -8.68 -9.28 -11.01
C SER A 42 -8.07 -10.65 -10.69
N GLU A 43 -7.83 -11.48 -11.71
CA GLU A 43 -7.11 -12.74 -11.52
C GLU A 43 -5.70 -12.53 -10.96
N LEU A 44 -5.07 -11.38 -11.28
CA LEU A 44 -3.76 -11.02 -10.77
C LEU A 44 -3.79 -10.77 -9.26
N LEU A 45 -4.82 -10.08 -8.76
CA LEU A 45 -5.01 -9.88 -7.32
C LEU A 45 -5.26 -11.21 -6.60
N LEU A 46 -6.09 -12.08 -7.18
CA LEU A 46 -6.41 -13.39 -6.61
C LEU A 46 -5.19 -14.32 -6.57
N LYS A 47 -4.33 -14.28 -7.60
CA LYS A 47 -3.07 -15.03 -7.64
C LYS A 47 -2.03 -14.46 -6.69
N SER A 48 -1.95 -13.14 -6.57
CA SER A 48 -0.88 -12.47 -5.82
C SER A 48 -1.15 -12.41 -4.32
N ASN A 49 -2.43 -12.33 -3.91
CA ASN A 49 -2.87 -12.36 -2.52
C ASN A 49 -4.06 -13.33 -2.35
N PRO A 50 -3.81 -14.65 -2.34
CA PRO A 50 -4.87 -15.64 -2.21
C PRO A 50 -5.55 -15.63 -0.83
N VAL A 51 -4.85 -15.13 0.20
CA VAL A 51 -5.27 -15.15 1.60
C VAL A 51 -6.32 -14.07 1.89
N HIS A 52 -5.97 -12.79 1.66
CA HIS A 52 -6.85 -11.68 2.01
C HIS A 52 -7.60 -11.13 0.80
N LYS A 53 -7.08 -11.30 -0.42
CA LYS A 53 -7.68 -10.76 -1.66
C LYS A 53 -7.99 -9.26 -1.54
N LYS A 54 -7.07 -8.53 -0.88
CA LYS A 54 -7.11 -7.10 -0.59
C LYS A 54 -5.92 -6.39 -1.22
N VAL A 55 -6.10 -5.11 -1.49
CA VAL A 55 -5.06 -4.17 -1.92
C VAL A 55 -4.52 -3.39 -0.71
N PRO A 56 -3.29 -2.87 -0.72
CA PRO A 56 -2.30 -2.91 -1.80
C PRO A 56 -1.57 -4.24 -1.93
N VAL A 57 -1.11 -4.55 -3.15
CA VAL A 57 -0.14 -5.62 -3.42
C VAL A 57 1.00 -5.07 -4.27
N LEU A 58 2.23 -5.16 -3.77
CA LEU A 58 3.43 -4.81 -4.51
C LEU A 58 3.98 -6.05 -5.22
N LEU A 59 4.23 -5.96 -6.51
CA LEU A 59 4.93 -6.95 -7.30
C LEU A 59 6.33 -6.44 -7.62
N HIS A 60 7.35 -7.18 -7.19
CA HIS A 60 8.75 -6.86 -7.49
C HIS A 60 9.51 -8.13 -7.86
N GLY A 61 10.12 -8.18 -9.06
CA GLY A 61 10.90 -9.36 -9.50
C GLY A 61 10.10 -10.67 -9.52
N GLY A 62 8.80 -10.60 -9.82
CA GLY A 62 7.89 -11.76 -9.82
C GLY A 62 7.42 -12.22 -8.43
N LYS A 63 7.80 -11.53 -7.35
CA LYS A 63 7.32 -11.80 -5.98
C LYS A 63 6.23 -10.82 -5.59
N SER A 64 5.17 -11.32 -4.95
CA SER A 64 4.09 -10.49 -4.39
C SER A 64 4.30 -10.23 -2.91
N ILE A 65 4.06 -8.99 -2.50
CA ILE A 65 4.11 -8.53 -1.11
C ILE A 65 2.79 -7.85 -0.80
N SER A 66 2.13 -8.32 0.26
CA SER A 66 0.84 -7.80 0.73
C SER A 66 1.02 -7.06 2.06
N GLU A 67 -0.02 -6.32 2.48
CA GLU A 67 -0.05 -5.45 3.67
C GLU A 67 0.74 -4.15 3.53
N SER A 68 0.06 -3.00 3.67
CA SER A 68 0.66 -1.69 3.40
C SER A 68 1.88 -1.39 4.27
N LEU A 69 1.85 -1.74 5.57
CA LEU A 69 2.97 -1.52 6.50
C LEU A 69 4.17 -2.40 6.17
N ILE A 70 3.93 -3.66 5.80
CA ILE A 70 4.99 -4.60 5.38
C ILE A 70 5.62 -4.11 4.08
N ILE A 71 4.81 -3.65 3.12
CA ILE A 71 5.28 -3.10 1.86
C ILE A 71 6.18 -1.87 2.09
N ILE A 72 5.83 -0.97 3.01
CA ILE A 72 6.66 0.21 3.31
C ILE A 72 8.00 -0.20 3.92
N GLN A 73 7.98 -1.12 4.88
CA GLN A 73 9.21 -1.66 5.47
C GLN A 73 10.10 -2.32 4.40
N TYR A 74 9.49 -3.04 3.45
CA TYR A 74 10.19 -3.62 2.32
C TYR A 74 10.78 -2.55 1.41
N ILE A 75 10.03 -1.51 1.05
CA ILE A 75 10.50 -0.40 0.21
C ILE A 75 11.67 0.31 0.88
N ASP A 76 11.57 0.57 2.18
CA ASP A 76 12.63 1.25 2.91
C ASP A 76 13.95 0.45 2.92
N ASN A 77 13.85 -0.87 3.05
CA ASN A 77 15.01 -1.77 3.05
C ASN A 77 15.57 -2.03 1.64
N ALA A 78 14.70 -2.30 0.65
CA ALA A 78 15.09 -2.64 -0.71
C ALA A 78 15.73 -1.46 -1.45
N TRP A 79 15.29 -0.23 -1.14
CA TRP A 79 15.85 1.01 -1.68
C TRP A 79 16.50 1.85 -0.57
N ALA A 80 17.23 1.22 0.35
CA ALA A 80 17.93 1.91 1.43
C ALA A 80 18.96 2.93 0.93
N SER A 81 19.54 2.72 -0.25
CA SER A 81 20.51 3.62 -0.88
C SER A 81 19.88 4.79 -1.67
N SER A 82 18.54 4.80 -1.83
CA SER A 82 17.84 5.78 -2.66
C SER A 82 16.85 6.58 -1.83
N GLY A 83 16.89 7.91 -1.93
CA GLY A 83 15.97 8.79 -1.19
C GLY A 83 16.13 8.75 0.33
N PRO A 84 15.27 9.49 1.08
CA PRO A 84 15.31 9.53 2.53
C PRO A 84 14.86 8.21 3.16
N SER A 85 15.35 7.92 4.37
CA SER A 85 14.86 6.82 5.19
C SER A 85 13.43 7.11 5.64
N ILE A 86 12.52 6.16 5.43
CA ILE A 86 11.12 6.31 5.86
C ILE A 86 11.01 5.97 7.35
N LEU A 87 11.74 4.96 7.80
CA LEU A 87 11.74 4.53 9.19
C LEU A 87 12.96 5.05 9.93
N PRO A 88 12.84 5.30 11.25
CA PRO A 88 13.98 5.64 12.08
C PRO A 88 15.05 4.54 12.08
N ALA A 89 16.30 4.95 12.21
CA ALA A 89 17.44 4.04 12.37
C ALA A 89 17.45 3.39 13.77
N ASP A 90 17.06 4.14 14.80
CA ASP A 90 17.00 3.67 16.18
C ASP A 90 15.91 2.59 16.36
N PRO A 91 16.22 1.45 17.01
CA PRO A 91 15.27 0.36 17.19
C PRO A 91 14.03 0.73 18.02
N TYR A 92 14.19 1.58 19.05
CA TYR A 92 13.09 1.99 19.92
C TYR A 92 12.14 2.94 19.19
N ASP A 93 12.70 3.92 18.46
CA ASP A 93 11.91 4.84 17.65
C ASP A 93 11.18 4.10 16.53
N ARG A 94 11.83 3.11 15.91
CA ARG A 94 11.21 2.26 14.90
C ARG A 94 10.04 1.46 15.47
N ALA A 95 10.21 0.82 16.63
CA ALA A 95 9.13 0.10 17.30
C ALA A 95 7.96 1.03 17.65
N SER A 96 8.26 2.24 18.12
CA SER A 96 7.25 3.26 18.42
C SER A 96 6.45 3.67 17.16
N HIS A 97 7.11 3.89 16.03
CA HIS A 97 6.43 4.19 14.76
C HIS A 97 5.56 3.03 14.28
N GLN A 98 6.06 1.80 14.37
CA GLN A 98 5.30 0.61 13.99
C GLN A 98 4.07 0.42 14.88
N PHE A 99 4.19 0.68 16.18
CA PHE A 99 3.07 0.65 17.11
C PHE A 99 1.99 1.66 16.73
N TRP A 100 2.35 2.93 16.52
CA TRP A 100 1.38 3.96 16.16
C TRP A 100 0.71 3.70 14.81
N ALA A 101 1.47 3.19 13.84
CA ALA A 101 0.92 2.84 12.54
C ALA A 101 -0.09 1.69 12.64
N ALA A 102 0.22 0.65 13.42
CA ALA A 102 -0.70 -0.45 13.69
C ALA A 102 -1.93 0.01 14.50
N TYR A 103 -1.75 0.90 15.47
CA TYR A 103 -2.85 1.47 16.26
C TYR A 103 -3.83 2.25 15.38
N VAL A 104 -3.34 3.06 14.45
CA VAL A 104 -4.19 3.80 13.50
C VAL A 104 -4.99 2.83 12.64
N ASP A 105 -4.36 1.78 12.11
CA ASP A 105 -5.03 0.80 11.26
C ASP A 105 -6.10 -0.01 12.04
N ASP A 106 -5.93 -0.21 13.34
CA ASP A 106 -6.89 -0.91 14.21
C ASP A 106 -8.03 -0.01 14.71
N LYS A 107 -7.73 1.25 15.08
CA LYS A 107 -8.69 2.14 15.76
C LYS A 107 -9.38 3.14 14.85
N VAL A 108 -8.77 3.51 13.73
CA VAL A 108 -9.36 4.49 12.80
C VAL A 108 -10.17 3.73 11.76
N PRO A 109 -11.50 3.93 11.70
CA PRO A 109 -12.32 3.26 10.71
C PRO A 109 -11.91 3.72 9.31
N SER A 110 -11.45 2.76 8.50
CA SER A 110 -11.19 2.99 7.08
C SER A 110 -12.53 3.17 6.34
N PRO A 111 -12.57 3.90 5.23
CA PRO A 111 -13.78 4.06 4.43
C PRO A 111 -14.40 2.72 3.97
N GLU A 112 -13.60 1.64 3.94
CA GLU A 112 -14.07 0.27 3.69
C GLU A 112 -14.92 -0.33 4.82
N THR A 113 -14.74 0.17 6.06
CA THR A 113 -15.46 -0.28 7.27
C THR A 113 -16.66 0.60 7.62
N LEU A 114 -16.80 1.75 6.96
CA LEU A 114 -17.97 2.60 7.12
C LEU A 114 -19.20 1.96 6.45
N PRO A 115 -20.40 2.08 7.04
CA PRO A 115 -21.62 1.60 6.41
C PRO A 115 -21.77 2.25 5.02
N ARG A 116 -22.21 1.46 4.01
CA ARG A 116 -22.30 1.89 2.59
C ARG A 116 -22.96 3.26 2.38
N CYS A 117 -23.88 3.68 3.25
CA CYS A 117 -24.53 4.99 3.17
C CYS A 117 -23.59 6.19 3.37
N THR A 118 -22.46 6.04 4.07
CA THR A 118 -21.50 7.14 4.28
C THR A 118 -20.50 7.29 3.14
N PHE A 119 -20.26 6.22 2.37
CA PHE A 119 -19.34 6.22 1.23
C PHE A 119 -19.88 7.06 0.05
N TRP A 120 -21.18 6.97 -0.23
CA TRP A 120 -21.85 7.78 -1.27
C TRP A 120 -21.78 9.29 -1.00
N TYR A 121 -21.80 9.71 0.27
CA TYR A 121 -21.69 11.13 0.63
C TYR A 121 -20.31 11.72 0.31
N PHE A 122 -19.26 10.91 0.34
CA PHE A 122 -17.89 11.34 0.05
C PHE A 122 -17.61 11.37 -1.45
N GLU A 123 -18.22 10.46 -2.22
CA GLU A 123 -18.06 10.36 -3.68
C GLU A 123 -18.88 11.41 -4.46
N MET A 124 -20.02 11.89 -3.92
CA MET A 124 -20.83 12.94 -4.55
C MET A 124 -20.38 14.38 -4.26
N SER A 125 -19.32 14.58 -3.47
CA SER A 125 -18.85 15.90 -3.05
C SER A 125 -17.56 16.37 -3.75
N PHE A 126 -17.05 15.62 -4.73
CA PHE A 126 -15.89 16.00 -5.57
C PHE A 126 -16.11 15.63 -7.04
#